data_AF-A0A8S3CDR9-F1
#
_entry.id   AF-A0A8S3CDR9-F1
#
_cell.length_a   1.000
_cell.length_b   1.000
_cell.length_c   1.000
_cell.angle_alpha   90.00
_cell.angle_beta   90.00
_cell.angle_gamma   90.00
#
_symmetry.space_group_name_H-M   'P 1'
#
loop_
_entity.id
_entity.type
_entity.pdbx_description
1 polymer ?
#
loop_
_entity_poly.entity_id
_entity_poly.type
_entity_poly.pdbx_seq_one_letter_code
_entity_poly.pdbx_strand_id
1 'polypeptide(L)'
;MQSLCSRSYKLHFNPRLGLHTHVPILFDYFHLSALTATIHGSLLCLIPPYVFDRPNVRRTSLFSFLFGQDLSQITTDQLNPTLLDRAYHLHNNICEILLSSYESLQDFYEKMLQHLPTHEQKPIHHHQNCRQRLKELSDKLKTTDDIHSIDNLAHAHIAQCSAENIMLWCQFIQTFGLHEITAIVLAKDYHFKRVKRLSEGFFLRETSRINLLINEGDLFNDIHELVRNSSYYSRLPHLPIECNELDGVSDTLPILIEEIYSPNEQPSTTIISSLNPTNNNDNTVFQRVQNR
;
A
#
# COMPACT_ATOMS: atom_id res chain seq x y z
N MET A 1 -1.42 -25.35 27.44
CA MET A 1 -2.43 -25.42 26.36
C MET A 1 -1.71 -25.61 25.04
N GLN A 2 -2.14 -26.56 24.22
CA GLN A 2 -1.60 -26.76 22.86
C GLN A 2 -2.29 -25.78 21.90
N SER A 3 -1.53 -25.13 21.01
CA SER A 3 -2.11 -24.27 19.97
C SER A 3 -2.85 -25.14 18.95
N LEU A 4 -4.14 -24.88 18.75
CA LEU A 4 -5.00 -25.62 17.81
C LEU A 4 -4.85 -25.12 16.37
N CYS A 5 -4.65 -23.81 16.20
CA CYS A 5 -4.48 -23.17 14.90
C CYS A 5 -3.64 -21.89 15.07
N SER A 6 -2.87 -21.55 14.04
CA SER A 6 -2.14 -20.28 13.94
C SER A 6 -2.24 -19.78 12.50
N ARG A 7 -2.32 -18.46 12.33
CA ARG A 7 -2.37 -17.80 11.02
C ARG A 7 -1.34 -16.68 10.99
N SER A 8 -0.59 -16.63 9.90
CA SER A 8 0.40 -15.58 9.66
C SER A 8 -0.11 -14.60 8.63
N TYR A 9 -0.14 -13.32 9.00
CA TYR A 9 -0.53 -12.22 8.11
C TYR A 9 0.69 -11.34 7.80
N LYS A 10 0.84 -10.98 6.54
CA LYS A 10 1.88 -10.04 6.10
C LYS A 10 1.25 -8.67 5.89
N LEU A 11 1.80 -7.67 6.57
CA LEU A 11 1.35 -6.29 6.52
C LEU A 11 2.23 -5.51 5.54
N HIS A 12 1.63 -4.98 4.49
CA HIS A 12 2.33 -4.17 3.50
C HIS A 12 2.25 -2.69 3.87
N PHE A 13 3.13 -2.27 4.78
CA PHE A 13 3.19 -0.89 5.25
C PHE A 13 3.94 0.01 4.25
N ASN A 14 3.33 1.12 3.85
CA ASN A 14 3.97 2.16 3.07
C ASN A 14 4.20 3.40 3.94
N PRO A 15 5.45 3.85 4.17
CA PRO A 15 5.73 5.00 5.04
C PRO A 15 5.12 6.33 4.57
N ARG A 16 4.81 6.47 3.28
CA ARG A 16 4.18 7.68 2.73
C ARG A 16 2.65 7.63 2.83
N LEU A 17 2.04 6.44 2.68
CA LEU A 17 0.58 6.28 2.63
C LEU A 17 -0.04 5.78 3.95
N GLY A 18 0.77 5.19 4.83
CA GLY A 18 0.29 4.42 5.96
C GLY A 18 -0.33 3.07 5.57
N LEU A 19 -1.03 2.47 6.52
CA LEU A 19 -1.80 1.24 6.40
C LEU A 19 -3.06 1.36 7.25
N HIS A 20 -4.22 1.50 6.62
CA HIS A 20 -5.51 1.55 7.30
C HIS A 20 -6.42 0.49 6.67
N THR A 21 -6.69 -0.59 7.39
CA THR A 21 -7.49 -1.69 6.85
C THR A 21 -8.19 -2.48 7.95
N HIS A 22 -9.20 -3.25 7.58
CA HIS A 22 -9.91 -4.14 8.47
C HIS A 22 -9.94 -5.54 7.85
N VAL A 23 -9.49 -6.54 8.61
CA VAL A 23 -9.30 -7.91 8.14
C VAL A 23 -10.09 -8.90 9.00
N PRO A 24 -10.91 -9.78 8.40
CA PRO A 24 -11.41 -10.97 9.08
C PRO A 24 -10.30 -12.03 9.13
N ILE A 25 -10.01 -12.49 10.35
CA ILE A 25 -9.03 -13.52 10.66
C ILE A 25 -9.77 -14.81 10.96
N LEU A 26 -9.75 -15.74 10.00
CA LEU A 26 -10.40 -17.03 10.14
C LEU A 26 -9.39 -18.10 10.54
N PHE A 27 -9.60 -18.70 11.71
CA PHE A 27 -8.73 -19.75 12.22
C PHE A 27 -9.18 -21.12 11.74
N ASP A 28 -10.44 -21.49 11.92
CA ASP A 28 -10.92 -22.81 11.55
C ASP A 28 -12.40 -22.75 11.13
N TYR A 29 -12.69 -23.33 9.98
CA TYR A 29 -14.05 -23.50 9.48
C TYR A 29 -14.83 -24.53 10.30
N PHE A 30 -14.17 -25.55 10.86
CA PHE A 30 -14.83 -26.57 11.66
C PHE A 30 -15.37 -26.02 12.98
N HIS A 31 -14.58 -25.16 13.64
CA HIS A 31 -14.98 -24.52 14.91
C HIS A 31 -15.62 -23.13 14.72
N LEU A 32 -15.80 -22.68 13.47
CA LEU A 32 -16.28 -21.34 13.11
C LEU A 32 -15.59 -20.21 13.91
N SER A 33 -14.29 -20.39 14.18
CA SER A 33 -13.55 -19.45 15.02
C SER A 33 -12.96 -18.36 14.13
N ALA A 34 -13.51 -17.15 14.25
CA ALA A 34 -13.05 -15.96 13.56
C ALA A 34 -12.82 -14.81 14.54
N LEU A 35 -11.79 -14.03 14.27
CA LEU A 35 -11.52 -12.73 14.87
C LEU A 35 -11.65 -11.68 13.77
N THR A 36 -12.01 -10.45 14.09
CA THR A 36 -11.83 -9.33 13.17
C THR A 36 -10.86 -8.33 13.79
N ALA A 37 -10.03 -7.71 12.95
CA ALA A 37 -9.04 -6.74 13.41
C ALA A 37 -9.03 -5.52 12.49
N THR A 38 -9.11 -4.34 13.09
CA THR A 38 -8.81 -3.08 12.41
C THR A 38 -7.37 -2.71 12.71
N ILE A 39 -6.59 -2.45 11.67
CA ILE A 39 -5.18 -2.08 11.77
C ILE A 39 -5.02 -0.70 11.16
N HIS A 40 -4.47 0.22 11.96
CA HIS A 40 -4.05 1.54 11.54
C HIS A 40 -2.55 1.68 11.79
N GLY A 41 -1.83 2.19 10.81
CA GLY A 41 -0.42 2.53 10.92
C GLY A 41 -0.12 3.73 10.04
N SER A 42 0.65 4.67 10.55
CA SER A 42 1.16 5.82 9.81
C SER A 42 2.59 6.11 10.28
N LEU A 43 3.42 6.70 9.42
CA LEU A 43 4.75 7.13 9.81
C LEU A 43 4.62 8.42 10.62
N LEU A 44 4.93 8.35 11.91
CA LEU A 44 4.80 9.49 12.81
C LEU A 44 6.10 10.27 13.01
N CYS A 45 7.22 9.56 13.10
CA CYS A 45 8.51 10.17 13.35
C CYS A 45 9.64 9.32 12.75
N LEU A 46 10.73 10.00 12.42
CA LEU A 46 12.00 9.37 12.07
C LEU A 46 13.01 9.71 13.16
N ILE A 47 13.37 8.70 13.94
CA ILE A 47 14.30 8.85 15.05
C ILE A 47 15.69 8.45 14.58
N PRO A 48 16.74 9.26 14.83
CA PRO A 48 18.10 8.88 14.53
C PRO A 48 18.50 7.56 15.21
N PRO A 49 19.33 6.72 14.57
CA PRO A 49 19.61 5.35 15.02
C PRO A 49 20.33 5.26 16.38
N TYR A 50 20.93 6.34 16.89
CA TYR A 50 21.60 6.34 18.20
C TYR A 50 20.66 6.27 19.40
N VAL A 51 19.34 6.47 19.22
CA VAL A 51 18.36 6.41 20.32
C VAL A 51 18.06 4.97 20.74
N PHE A 52 18.32 3.99 19.88
CA PHE A 52 18.16 2.57 20.20
C PHE A 52 19.53 1.95 20.47
N ASP A 53 19.83 1.67 21.73
CA ASP A 53 21.09 1.06 22.17
C ASP A 53 21.14 -0.41 21.70
N ARG A 54 21.47 -0.62 20.42
CA ARG A 54 21.66 -1.95 19.82
C ARG A 54 23.17 -2.22 19.72
N PRO A 55 23.66 -3.35 20.26
CA PRO A 55 25.10 -3.59 20.46
C PRO A 55 25.96 -3.69 19.18
N ASN A 56 25.36 -3.65 17.98
CA ASN A 56 26.06 -3.84 16.70
C ASN A 56 25.73 -2.77 15.64
N VAL A 57 25.02 -1.69 15.98
CA VAL A 57 24.74 -0.60 15.03
C VAL A 57 25.66 0.57 15.36
N ARG A 58 26.51 0.98 14.40
CA ARG A 58 27.32 2.20 14.54
C ARG A 58 26.38 3.35 14.88
N ARG A 59 26.67 4.08 15.97
CA ARG A 59 25.93 5.28 16.36
C ARG A 59 26.18 6.36 15.30
N THR A 60 25.33 6.42 14.28
CA THR A 60 25.36 7.48 13.29
C THR A 60 24.45 8.61 13.77
N SER A 61 25.04 9.79 14.01
CA SER A 61 24.26 11.01 14.22
C SER A 61 23.53 11.38 12.93
N LEU A 62 22.48 12.19 13.04
CA LEU A 62 21.81 12.77 11.87
C LEU A 62 22.81 13.58 11.03
N PHE A 63 23.74 14.26 11.68
CA PHE A 63 24.89 14.88 11.04
C PHE A 63 25.67 13.89 10.15
N SER A 64 26.11 12.78 10.71
CA SER A 64 26.86 11.74 9.98
C SER A 64 26.04 11.15 8.83
N PHE A 65 24.71 11.07 8.98
CA PHE A 65 23.81 10.65 7.90
C PHE A 65 23.71 11.69 6.77
N LEU A 66 23.46 12.96 7.10
CA LEU A 66 23.29 14.05 6.13
C LEU A 66 24.58 14.35 5.37
N PHE A 67 25.69 14.47 6.10
CA PHE A 67 26.98 14.88 5.53
C PHE A 67 27.85 13.68 5.12
N GLY A 68 27.53 12.46 5.57
CA GLY A 68 28.29 11.25 5.22
C GLY A 68 29.66 11.14 5.91
N GLN A 69 29.94 12.01 6.87
CA GLN A 69 31.17 12.06 7.66
C GLN A 69 30.85 12.44 9.10
N ASP A 70 31.65 11.98 10.05
CA ASP A 70 31.48 12.37 11.45
C ASP A 70 31.92 13.81 11.69
N LEU A 71 31.25 14.51 12.60
CA LEU A 71 31.52 15.92 12.94
C LEU A 71 33.01 16.17 13.29
N SER A 72 33.68 15.18 13.89
CA SER A 72 35.09 15.23 14.27
C SER A 72 36.08 15.20 13.10
N GLN A 73 35.62 14.86 11.89
CA GLN A 73 36.44 14.74 10.69
C GLN A 73 36.37 15.98 9.80
N ILE A 74 35.50 16.95 10.10
CA ILE A 74 35.34 18.17 9.32
C ILE A 74 36.18 19.27 9.96
N THR A 75 37.30 19.60 9.32
CA THR A 75 38.02 20.85 9.58
C THR A 75 37.23 22.01 8.98
N THR A 76 36.90 23.00 9.81
CA THR A 76 35.99 24.15 9.57
C THR A 76 36.24 24.99 8.32
N ASP A 77 37.36 24.79 7.62
CA ASP A 77 37.83 25.77 6.64
C ASP A 77 37.43 25.49 5.18
N GLN A 78 36.77 24.37 4.86
CA GLN A 78 36.24 24.13 3.50
C GLN A 78 34.90 23.39 3.50
N LEU A 79 33.80 24.15 3.37
CA LEU A 79 32.50 23.60 2.93
C LEU A 79 32.67 23.06 1.51
N ASN A 80 32.78 21.74 1.37
CA ASN A 80 32.69 21.12 0.05
C ASN A 80 31.25 21.27 -0.47
N PRO A 81 31.04 21.89 -1.65
CA PRO A 81 29.69 22.11 -2.18
C PRO A 81 28.92 20.80 -2.41
N THR A 82 29.63 19.71 -2.64
CA THR A 82 29.07 18.36 -2.79
C THR A 82 28.53 17.78 -1.48
N LEU A 83 29.16 18.09 -0.33
CA LEU A 83 28.66 17.66 0.99
C LEU A 83 27.38 18.42 1.35
N LEU A 84 27.34 19.70 1.00
CA LEU A 84 26.20 20.57 1.25
C LEU A 84 24.99 20.18 0.39
N ASP A 85 25.20 19.92 -0.91
CA ASP A 85 24.15 19.44 -1.81
C ASP A 85 23.57 18.10 -1.34
N ARG A 86 24.44 17.17 -0.90
CA ARG A 86 24.01 15.91 -0.29
C ARG A 86 23.15 16.15 0.96
N ALA A 87 23.57 17.02 1.87
CA ALA A 87 22.83 17.31 3.09
C ALA A 87 21.45 17.90 2.79
N TYR A 88 21.36 18.84 1.85
CA TYR A 88 20.10 19.42 1.39
C TYR A 88 19.19 18.38 0.73
N HIS A 89 19.74 17.53 -0.14
CA HIS A 89 18.97 16.47 -0.80
C HIS A 89 18.41 15.46 0.22
N LEU A 90 19.24 15.00 1.17
CA LEU A 90 18.80 14.05 2.19
C LEU A 90 17.79 14.66 3.16
N HIS A 91 18.01 15.90 3.60
CA HIS A 91 17.05 16.65 4.41
C HIS A 91 15.70 16.77 3.69
N ASN A 92 15.72 17.19 2.42
CA ASN A 92 14.50 17.36 1.63
C ASN A 92 13.75 16.04 1.47
N ASN A 93 14.45 14.92 1.26
CA ASN A 93 13.83 13.59 1.16
C ASN A 93 13.20 13.13 2.49
N ILE A 94 13.85 13.39 3.62
CA ILE A 94 13.29 13.06 4.95
C ILE A 94 12.02 13.87 5.19
N CYS A 95 12.08 15.19 4.97
CA CYS A 95 10.93 16.08 5.12
C CYS A 95 9.80 15.71 4.15
N GLU A 96 10.12 15.35 2.90
CA GLU A 96 9.14 14.88 1.92
C GLU A 96 8.42 13.63 2.43
N ILE A 97 9.13 12.63 2.92
CA ILE A 97 8.50 11.39 3.43
C ILE A 97 7.59 11.69 4.63
N LEU A 98 8.02 12.51 5.59
CA LEU A 98 7.22 12.88 6.75
C LEU A 98 5.98 13.70 6.36
N LEU A 99 6.12 14.63 5.43
CA LEU A 99 5.01 15.46 4.96
C LEU A 99 4.04 14.67 4.07
N SER A 100 4.52 13.73 3.26
CA SER A 100 3.65 12.82 2.50
C SER A 100 2.84 11.89 3.41
N SER A 101 3.44 11.43 4.52
CA SER A 101 2.72 10.67 5.56
C SER A 101 1.60 11.50 6.17
N TYR A 102 1.89 12.77 6.49
CA TYR A 102 0.90 13.72 7.01
C TYR A 102 -0.24 13.94 6.02
N GLU A 103 0.08 14.25 4.76
CA GLU A 103 -0.89 14.48 3.69
C GLU A 103 -1.80 13.26 3.48
N SER A 104 -1.23 12.06 3.42
CA SER A 104 -2.00 10.83 3.25
C SER A 104 -2.93 10.55 4.44
N LEU A 105 -2.47 10.83 5.67
CA LEU A 105 -3.30 10.70 6.86
C LEU A 105 -4.42 11.76 6.89
N GLN A 106 -4.13 12.98 6.42
CA GLN A 106 -5.11 14.06 6.30
C GLN A 106 -6.22 13.66 5.31
N ASP A 107 -5.85 13.22 4.11
CA ASP A 107 -6.79 12.76 3.08
C ASP A 107 -7.63 11.58 3.57
N PHE A 108 -7.00 10.62 4.27
CA PHE A 108 -7.71 9.48 4.84
C PHE A 108 -8.70 9.91 5.93
N TYR A 109 -8.29 10.82 6.83
CA TYR A 109 -9.15 11.36 7.88
C TYR A 109 -10.38 12.06 7.25
N GLU A 110 -10.19 12.92 6.25
CA GLU A 110 -11.27 13.61 5.56
C GLU A 110 -12.22 12.66 4.86
N LYS A 111 -11.69 11.64 4.17
CA LYS A 111 -12.52 10.59 3.56
C LYS A 111 -13.37 9.87 4.63
N MET A 112 -12.79 9.56 5.78
CA MET A 112 -13.50 8.86 6.85
C MET A 112 -14.56 9.76 7.54
N LEU A 113 -14.32 11.07 7.64
CA LEU A 113 -15.30 12.03 8.16
C LEU A 113 -16.61 12.01 7.37
N GLN A 114 -16.56 11.81 6.06
CA GLN A 114 -17.75 11.77 5.19
C GLN A 114 -18.70 10.61 5.55
N HIS A 115 -18.20 9.59 6.24
CA HIS A 115 -18.99 8.45 6.68
C HIS A 115 -19.58 8.61 8.09
N LEU A 116 -19.16 9.64 8.84
CA LEU A 116 -19.69 9.93 10.17
C LEU A 116 -20.96 10.80 10.10
N PRO A 117 -21.90 10.64 11.04
CA PRO A 117 -22.99 11.59 11.24
C PRO A 117 -22.47 13.01 11.49
N THR A 118 -23.17 14.03 10.97
CA THR A 118 -22.72 15.44 11.02
C THR A 118 -22.37 15.95 12.43
N HIS A 119 -23.04 15.46 13.47
CA HIS A 119 -22.78 15.88 14.85
C HIS A 119 -21.51 15.26 15.47
N GLU A 120 -20.98 14.18 14.89
CA GLU A 120 -19.75 13.50 15.34
C GLU A 120 -18.52 13.91 14.51
N GLN A 121 -18.73 14.65 13.42
CA GLN A 121 -17.66 15.11 12.54
C GLN A 121 -16.79 16.15 13.25
N LYS A 122 -15.60 15.73 13.68
CA LYS A 122 -14.55 16.60 14.21
C LYS A 122 -13.58 16.96 13.08
N PRO A 123 -13.67 18.15 12.47
CA PRO A 123 -12.76 18.53 11.39
C PRO A 123 -11.30 18.57 11.88
N ILE A 124 -10.38 18.41 10.94
CA ILE A 124 -8.94 18.46 11.22
C ILE A 124 -8.59 19.85 11.78
N HIS A 125 -7.87 19.89 12.90
CA HIS A 125 -7.55 21.17 13.55
C HIS A 125 -6.62 22.04 12.71
N HIS A 126 -5.69 21.42 11.99
CA HIS A 126 -4.70 22.11 11.17
C HIS A 126 -4.57 21.45 9.80
N HIS A 127 -5.21 22.03 8.80
CA HIS A 127 -5.03 21.61 7.42
C HIS A 127 -3.77 22.27 6.84
N GLN A 128 -2.83 21.48 6.34
CA GLN A 128 -1.54 21.99 5.86
C GLN A 128 -1.31 21.66 4.39
N ASN A 129 -0.83 22.63 3.62
CA ASN A 129 -0.33 22.37 2.27
C ASN A 129 1.11 21.82 2.36
N CYS A 130 1.24 20.49 2.33
CA CYS A 130 2.51 19.78 2.51
C CYS A 130 3.55 20.16 1.44
N ARG A 131 3.13 20.39 0.19
CA ARG A 131 4.02 20.81 -0.90
C ARG A 131 4.60 22.21 -0.68
N GLN A 132 3.78 23.16 -0.24
CA GLN A 132 4.26 24.50 0.09
C GLN A 132 5.19 24.45 1.30
N ARG A 133 4.81 23.69 2.33
CA ARG A 133 5.63 23.51 3.53
C ARG A 133 7.02 22.98 3.20
N LEU A 134 7.12 21.96 2.36
CA LEU A 134 8.40 21.38 1.96
C LEU A 134 9.33 22.43 1.30
N LYS A 135 8.77 23.28 0.42
CA LYS A 135 9.52 24.37 -0.21
C LYS A 135 10.05 25.35 0.83
N GLU A 136 9.21 25.79 1.77
CA GLU A 136 9.62 26.71 2.84
C GLU A 136 10.75 26.13 3.71
N LEU A 137 10.69 24.83 4.04
CA LEU A 137 11.74 24.17 4.83
C LEU A 137 13.05 24.05 4.04
N SER A 138 12.98 23.69 2.76
CA SER A 138 14.13 23.62 1.86
C SER A 138 14.79 25.00 1.69
N ASP A 139 13.99 26.04 1.45
CA ASP A 139 14.50 27.39 1.19
C ASP A 139 15.19 27.96 2.45
N LYS A 140 14.61 27.77 3.63
CA LYS A 140 15.23 28.17 4.91
C LYS A 140 16.56 27.48 5.18
N LEU A 141 16.69 26.21 4.80
CA LEU A 141 17.94 25.48 4.99
C LEU A 141 19.03 25.96 4.01
N LYS A 142 18.65 26.30 2.78
CA LYS A 142 19.57 26.83 1.75
C LYS A 142 20.06 28.24 2.02
N THR A 143 19.29 29.06 2.76
CA THR A 143 19.70 30.41 3.16
C THR A 143 20.66 30.45 4.34
N THR A 144 21.05 29.30 4.88
CA THR A 144 21.85 29.19 6.09
C THR A 144 23.30 28.85 5.74
N ASP A 145 24.25 29.67 6.20
CA ASP A 145 25.65 29.65 5.73
C ASP A 145 26.62 28.84 6.63
N ASP A 146 26.17 28.29 7.77
CA ASP A 146 27.02 27.53 8.71
C ASP A 146 26.58 26.06 8.87
N ILE A 147 27.55 25.13 8.84
CA ILE A 147 27.33 23.67 8.93
C ILE A 147 26.61 23.29 10.23
N HIS A 148 27.01 23.86 11.37
CA HIS A 148 26.38 23.53 12.65
C HIS A 148 24.95 24.07 12.73
N SER A 149 24.72 25.27 12.20
CA SER A 149 23.38 25.83 12.11
C SER A 149 22.48 25.04 11.14
N ILE A 150 23.00 24.54 10.02
CA ILE A 150 22.29 23.65 9.08
C ILE A 150 21.88 22.35 9.79
N ASP A 151 22.78 21.72 10.53
CA ASP A 151 22.47 20.49 11.26
C ASP A 151 21.38 20.71 12.32
N ASN A 152 21.51 21.76 13.13
CA ASN A 152 20.51 22.11 14.14
C ASN A 152 19.14 22.42 13.51
N LEU A 153 19.14 23.14 12.39
CA LEU A 153 17.91 23.48 11.66
C LEU A 153 17.26 22.24 11.02
N ALA A 154 18.07 21.32 10.47
CA ALA A 154 17.57 20.06 9.94
C ALA A 154 16.91 19.20 11.02
N HIS A 155 17.54 19.09 12.20
CA HIS A 155 16.94 18.43 13.36
C HIS A 155 15.62 19.09 13.77
N ALA A 156 15.58 20.42 13.85
CA ALA A 156 14.39 21.17 14.22
C ALA A 156 13.25 20.95 13.21
N HIS A 157 13.53 20.98 11.90
CA HIS A 157 12.56 20.72 10.84
C HIS A 157 11.98 19.30 10.96
N ILE A 158 12.83 18.29 11.14
CA ILE A 158 12.39 16.88 11.24
C ILE A 158 11.57 16.66 12.51
N ALA A 159 12.00 17.24 13.63
CA ALA A 159 11.25 17.18 14.89
C ALA A 159 9.89 17.87 14.77
N GLN A 160 9.82 19.02 14.10
CA GLN A 160 8.56 19.73 13.85
C GLN A 160 7.60 18.90 12.99
N CYS A 161 8.04 18.40 11.84
CA CYS A 161 7.20 17.55 10.98
C CYS A 161 6.75 16.27 11.70
N SER A 162 7.60 15.71 12.55
CA SER A 162 7.23 14.55 13.37
C SER A 162 6.17 14.89 14.42
N ALA A 163 6.30 16.03 15.10
CA ALA A 163 5.31 16.50 16.06
C ALA A 163 3.94 16.75 15.40
N GLU A 164 3.93 17.38 14.22
CA GLU A 164 2.71 17.60 13.41
C GLU A 164 2.02 16.26 13.07
N ASN A 165 2.78 15.27 12.58
CA ASN A 165 2.25 13.92 12.32
C ASN A 165 1.67 13.25 13.58
N ILE A 166 2.36 13.34 14.72
CA ILE A 166 1.89 12.78 15.99
C ILE A 166 0.58 13.45 16.42
N MET A 167 0.47 14.77 16.29
CA MET A 167 -0.75 15.50 16.66
C MET A 167 -1.95 15.07 15.80
N LEU A 168 -1.77 15.01 14.47
CA LEU A 168 -2.83 14.56 13.56
C LEU A 168 -3.22 13.10 13.83
N TRP A 169 -2.23 12.23 14.09
CA TRP A 169 -2.49 10.84 14.46
C TRP A 169 -3.27 10.69 15.76
N CYS A 170 -2.92 11.44 16.80
CA CYS A 170 -3.66 11.44 18.06
C CYS A 170 -5.12 11.87 17.83
N GLN A 171 -5.33 12.92 17.02
CA GLN A 171 -6.68 13.34 16.63
C GLN A 171 -7.42 12.22 15.87
N PHE A 172 -6.75 11.57 14.91
CA PHE A 172 -7.30 10.45 14.15
C PHE A 172 -7.75 9.29 15.04
N ILE A 173 -6.89 8.83 15.94
CA ILE A 173 -7.20 7.70 16.82
C ILE A 173 -8.32 8.03 17.80
N GLN A 174 -8.37 9.26 18.31
CA GLN A 174 -9.47 9.68 19.18
C GLN A 174 -10.83 9.69 18.48
N THR A 175 -10.87 10.00 17.19
CA THR A 175 -12.12 10.03 16.41
C THR A 175 -12.49 8.66 15.87
N PHE A 176 -11.53 7.91 15.31
CA PHE A 176 -11.81 6.72 14.51
C PHE A 176 -11.29 5.41 15.09
N GLY A 177 -10.43 5.44 16.11
CA GLY A 177 -9.64 4.29 16.55
C GLY A 177 -10.45 3.06 17.00
N LEU A 178 -11.62 3.28 17.62
CA LEU A 178 -12.56 2.22 18.03
C LEU A 178 -13.97 2.43 17.45
N HIS A 179 -14.10 3.29 16.44
CA HIS A 179 -15.39 3.63 15.89
C HIS A 179 -15.89 2.51 14.96
N GLU A 180 -17.11 2.03 15.15
CA GLU A 180 -17.67 0.89 14.41
C GLU A 180 -17.75 1.15 12.89
N ILE A 181 -18.15 2.38 12.52
CA ILE A 181 -18.18 2.83 11.12
C ILE A 181 -16.82 2.63 10.42
N THR A 182 -15.70 2.88 11.12
CA THR A 182 -14.36 2.66 10.57
C THR A 182 -14.15 1.21 10.17
N ALA A 183 -14.53 0.27 11.04
CA ALA A 183 -14.44 -1.16 10.76
C ALA A 183 -15.33 -1.54 9.56
N ILE A 184 -16.57 -1.07 9.50
CA ILE A 184 -17.51 -1.38 8.41
C ILE A 184 -16.99 -0.88 7.05
N VAL A 185 -16.55 0.38 6.99
CA VAL A 185 -16.06 0.98 5.75
C VAL A 185 -14.79 0.27 5.28
N LEU A 186 -13.85 0.01 6.18
CA LEU A 186 -12.60 -0.68 5.85
C LEU A 186 -12.82 -2.15 5.50
N ALA A 187 -13.80 -2.83 6.12
CA ALA A 187 -14.15 -4.19 5.78
C ALA A 187 -14.69 -4.29 4.35
N LYS A 188 -15.55 -3.34 3.94
CA LYS A 188 -16.07 -3.26 2.57
C LYS A 188 -14.96 -3.00 1.55
N ASP A 189 -14.07 -2.05 1.84
CA ASP A 189 -12.91 -1.76 0.98
C ASP A 189 -11.97 -2.97 0.85
N TYR A 190 -11.67 -3.64 1.97
CA TYR A 190 -10.83 -4.83 1.97
C TYR A 190 -11.49 -6.00 1.21
N HIS A 191 -12.78 -6.25 1.42
CA HIS A 191 -13.53 -7.25 0.68
C HIS A 191 -13.53 -6.97 -0.82
N PHE A 192 -13.78 -5.73 -1.23
CA PHE A 192 -13.73 -5.33 -2.63
C PHE A 192 -12.35 -5.62 -3.26
N LYS A 193 -11.26 -5.31 -2.56
CA LYS A 193 -9.90 -5.62 -3.04
C LYS A 193 -9.65 -7.13 -3.19
N ARG A 194 -10.16 -7.94 -2.27
CA ARG A 194 -10.08 -9.41 -2.35
C ARG A 194 -10.86 -9.97 -3.55
N VAL A 195 -12.10 -9.52 -3.72
CA VAL A 195 -12.93 -9.94 -4.86
C VAL A 195 -12.31 -9.49 -6.18
N LYS A 196 -11.79 -8.25 -6.24
CA LYS A 196 -11.09 -7.76 -7.42
C LYS A 196 -9.88 -8.64 -7.75
N ARG A 197 -9.03 -8.96 -6.78
CA ARG A 197 -7.87 -9.84 -6.97
C ARG A 197 -8.29 -11.24 -7.44
N LEU A 198 -9.37 -11.79 -6.88
CA LEU A 198 -9.94 -13.07 -7.34
C LEU A 198 -10.45 -12.99 -8.79
N SER A 199 -11.09 -11.88 -9.17
CA SER A 199 -11.65 -11.68 -10.51
C SER A 199 -10.60 -11.61 -11.62
N GLU A 200 -9.32 -11.40 -11.27
CA GLU A 200 -8.20 -11.47 -12.23
C GLU A 200 -7.96 -12.91 -12.76
N GLY A 201 -8.43 -13.93 -12.02
CA GLY A 201 -8.41 -15.32 -12.45
C GLY A 201 -9.76 -15.82 -12.96
N PHE A 202 -10.74 -14.94 -13.15
CA PHE A 202 -12.08 -15.28 -13.60
C PHE A 202 -12.22 -15.01 -15.10
N PHE A 203 -12.55 -16.06 -15.85
CA PHE A 203 -12.67 -16.03 -17.30
C PHE A 203 -14.06 -16.48 -17.71
N LEU A 204 -14.58 -15.83 -18.75
CA LEU A 204 -15.85 -16.20 -19.35
C LEU A 204 -15.60 -16.79 -20.73
N ARG A 205 -16.24 -17.92 -21.01
CA ARG A 205 -16.18 -18.57 -22.31
C ARG A 205 -17.57 -18.74 -22.87
N GLU A 206 -17.81 -18.16 -24.03
CA GLU A 206 -19.04 -18.39 -24.76
C GLU A 206 -18.84 -19.54 -25.75
N THR A 207 -19.62 -20.60 -25.60
CA THR A 207 -19.55 -21.82 -26.40
C THR A 207 -20.90 -22.08 -27.07
N SER A 208 -20.92 -22.37 -28.37
CA SER A 208 -22.15 -22.82 -29.05
C SER A 208 -22.60 -24.18 -28.51
N ARG A 209 -23.92 -24.38 -28.34
CA ARG A 209 -24.47 -25.68 -27.92
C ARG A 209 -24.09 -26.84 -28.84
N ILE A 210 -23.79 -26.58 -30.12
CA ILE A 210 -23.34 -27.63 -31.05
C ILE A 210 -21.93 -28.11 -30.67
N ASN A 211 -21.08 -27.22 -30.14
CA ASN A 211 -19.74 -27.58 -29.70
C ASN A 211 -19.73 -28.48 -28.46
N LEU A 212 -20.83 -28.58 -27.69
CA LEU A 212 -20.95 -29.59 -26.61
C LEU A 212 -20.89 -31.03 -27.13
N LEU A 213 -21.27 -31.24 -28.38
CA LEU A 213 -21.26 -32.56 -29.02
C LEU A 213 -19.88 -32.92 -29.56
N ILE A 214 -18.99 -31.93 -29.69
CA ILE A 214 -17.62 -32.08 -30.16
C ILE A 214 -16.74 -32.12 -28.93
N ASN A 215 -15.99 -33.20 -28.74
CA ASN A 215 -15.13 -33.37 -27.58
C ASN A 215 -13.95 -32.39 -27.68
N GLU A 216 -14.10 -31.19 -27.12
CA GLU A 216 -13.02 -30.23 -26.97
C GLU A 216 -12.11 -30.71 -25.82
N GLY A 217 -11.12 -31.54 -26.16
CA GLY A 217 -10.10 -31.98 -25.21
C GLY A 217 -9.25 -30.81 -24.70
N ASP A 218 -8.61 -31.01 -23.54
CA ASP A 218 -7.52 -30.26 -22.83
C ASP A 218 -7.43 -28.72 -22.89
N LEU A 219 -8.34 -28.00 -23.54
CA LEU A 219 -8.29 -26.55 -23.69
C LEU A 219 -8.29 -25.82 -22.34
N PHE A 220 -8.98 -26.37 -21.34
CA PHE A 220 -8.93 -25.82 -19.98
C PHE A 220 -7.51 -25.88 -19.43
N ASN A 221 -6.79 -26.99 -19.65
CA ASN A 221 -5.41 -27.14 -19.22
C ASN A 221 -4.49 -26.13 -19.94
N ASP A 222 -4.71 -25.88 -21.23
CA ASP A 222 -3.97 -24.86 -21.99
C ASP A 222 -4.20 -23.45 -21.44
N ILE A 223 -5.45 -23.09 -21.12
CA ILE A 223 -5.78 -21.78 -20.51
C ILE A 223 -5.15 -21.68 -19.12
N HIS A 224 -5.25 -22.74 -18.30
CA HIS A 224 -4.62 -22.79 -16.99
C HIS A 224 -3.11 -22.55 -17.08
N GLU A 225 -2.42 -23.23 -18.00
CA GLU A 225 -0.99 -23.09 -18.20
C GLU A 225 -0.61 -21.68 -18.69
N LEU A 226 -1.35 -21.14 -19.66
CA LEU A 226 -1.11 -19.80 -20.20
C LEU A 226 -1.28 -18.72 -19.13
N VAL A 227 -2.34 -18.79 -18.32
CA VAL A 227 -2.62 -17.82 -17.26
C VAL A 227 -1.56 -17.91 -16.17
N ARG A 228 -1.22 -19.12 -15.71
CA ARG A 228 -0.17 -19.34 -14.69
C ARG A 228 1.20 -18.82 -15.14
N ASN A 229 1.55 -19.03 -16.41
CA ASN A 229 2.83 -18.59 -16.98
C ASN A 229 2.83 -17.10 -17.35
N SER A 230 1.70 -16.40 -17.26
CA SER A 230 1.62 -15.00 -17.61
C SER A 230 2.39 -14.13 -16.60
N SER A 231 3.14 -13.16 -17.13
CA SER A 231 3.86 -12.20 -16.29
C SER A 231 2.91 -11.27 -15.52
N TYR A 232 1.65 -11.17 -15.94
CA TYR A 232 0.63 -10.39 -15.26
C TYR A 232 0.17 -11.11 -13.98
N TYR A 233 -0.21 -12.38 -14.08
CA TYR A 233 -0.77 -13.15 -12.97
C TYR A 233 0.25 -13.42 -11.85
N SER A 234 1.54 -13.55 -12.21
CA SER A 234 2.65 -13.63 -11.26
C SER A 234 2.93 -12.30 -10.52
N ARG A 235 2.47 -11.16 -11.05
CA ARG A 235 2.71 -9.82 -10.49
C ARG A 235 1.44 -9.13 -10.01
N LEU A 236 0.40 -9.90 -9.65
CA LEU A 236 -0.84 -9.33 -9.13
C LEU A 236 -0.57 -8.49 -7.88
N PRO A 237 -1.18 -7.28 -7.79
CA PRO A 237 -0.93 -6.37 -6.68
C PRO A 237 -1.35 -6.99 -5.35
N HIS A 238 -0.46 -6.95 -4.36
CA HIS A 238 -0.72 -7.49 -3.02
C HIS A 238 -1.89 -6.79 -2.33
N LEU A 239 -2.61 -7.53 -1.50
CA LEU A 239 -3.57 -6.94 -0.57
C LEU A 239 -2.80 -6.13 0.49
N PRO A 240 -3.41 -5.08 1.09
CA PRO A 240 -2.74 -4.30 2.15
C PRO A 240 -2.33 -5.19 3.34
N ILE A 241 -3.12 -6.22 3.59
CA ILE A 241 -2.83 -7.32 4.49
C ILE A 241 -3.18 -8.61 3.75
N GLU A 242 -2.22 -9.53 3.65
CA GLU A 242 -2.40 -10.82 2.99
C GLU A 242 -2.10 -11.98 3.93
N CYS A 243 -2.89 -13.05 3.80
CA CYS A 243 -2.59 -14.35 4.38
C CYS A 243 -2.54 -15.37 3.25
N ASN A 244 -1.35 -15.90 2.94
CA ASN A 244 -1.16 -16.83 1.82
C ASN A 244 -2.07 -18.07 1.90
N GLU A 245 -2.39 -18.53 3.12
CA GLU A 245 -3.27 -19.68 3.35
C GLU A 245 -4.74 -19.40 2.98
N LEU A 246 -5.21 -18.16 3.12
CA LEU A 246 -6.61 -17.78 2.88
C LEU A 246 -6.83 -17.04 1.56
N ASP A 247 -5.85 -16.24 1.13
CA ASP A 247 -5.93 -15.41 -0.06
C ASP A 247 -5.28 -16.06 -1.29
N GLY A 248 -4.49 -17.12 -1.10
CA GLY A 248 -3.78 -17.83 -2.15
C GLY A 248 -2.56 -17.07 -2.69
N VAL A 249 -1.60 -17.83 -3.20
CA VAL A 249 -0.45 -17.30 -3.96
C VAL A 249 -0.70 -17.49 -5.45
N SER A 250 0.07 -16.84 -6.34
CA SER A 250 -0.14 -16.96 -7.80
C SER A 250 -0.13 -18.40 -8.32
N ASP A 251 0.44 -19.36 -7.59
CA ASP A 251 0.45 -20.79 -7.93
C ASP A 251 -0.76 -21.57 -7.40
N THR A 252 -1.42 -21.08 -6.36
CA THR A 252 -2.57 -21.73 -5.71
C THR A 252 -3.88 -21.00 -5.91
N LEU A 253 -3.84 -19.74 -6.37
CA LEU A 253 -5.02 -18.93 -6.65
C LEU A 253 -5.87 -19.67 -7.70
N PRO A 254 -7.19 -19.82 -7.47
CA PRO A 254 -8.04 -20.52 -8.40
C PRO A 254 -8.18 -19.72 -9.69
N ILE A 255 -8.16 -20.44 -10.81
CA ILE A 255 -8.56 -19.93 -12.11
C ILE A 255 -9.95 -20.50 -12.36
N LEU A 256 -10.92 -19.63 -12.52
CA LEU A 256 -12.33 -19.96 -12.65
C LEU A 256 -12.75 -19.67 -14.08
N ILE A 257 -13.33 -20.65 -14.76
CA ILE A 257 -13.82 -20.51 -16.13
C ILE A 257 -15.31 -20.78 -16.11
N GLU A 258 -16.11 -19.75 -16.37
CA GLU A 258 -17.55 -19.87 -16.53
C GLU A 258 -17.88 -20.05 -18.00
N GLU A 259 -18.51 -21.18 -18.35
CA GLU A 259 -18.99 -21.43 -19.71
C GLU A 259 -20.45 -20.99 -19.87
N ILE A 260 -20.71 -20.10 -20.83
CA ILE A 260 -22.03 -19.67 -21.25
C ILE A 260 -22.38 -20.33 -22.57
N TYR A 261 -23.50 -21.06 -22.60
CA TYR A 261 -23.96 -21.76 -23.80
C TYR A 261 -24.98 -20.95 -24.59
N SER A 262 -24.54 -20.44 -25.74
CA SER A 262 -25.39 -19.69 -26.67
C SER A 262 -26.17 -20.63 -27.61
N PRO A 263 -27.44 -20.31 -27.94
CA PRO A 263 -28.26 -21.12 -28.84
C PRO A 263 -27.88 -21.00 -30.32
N ASN A 264 -26.91 -20.14 -30.69
CA ASN A 264 -26.52 -19.90 -32.08
C ASN A 264 -25.91 -21.15 -32.74
N GLU A 265 -26.40 -21.49 -33.93
CA GLU A 265 -26.05 -22.68 -34.72
C GLU A 265 -24.68 -22.60 -35.44
N GLN A 266 -23.92 -21.52 -35.24
CA GLN A 266 -22.57 -21.39 -35.81
C GLN A 266 -21.51 -21.71 -34.75
N PRO A 267 -20.49 -22.52 -35.08
CA PRO A 267 -19.38 -22.79 -34.17
C PRO A 267 -18.53 -21.53 -34.03
N SER A 268 -18.72 -20.80 -32.93
CA SER A 268 -17.84 -19.73 -32.50
C SER A 268 -17.46 -19.95 -31.03
N THR A 269 -16.18 -19.80 -30.74
CA THR A 269 -15.62 -19.86 -29.39
C THR A 269 -15.01 -18.49 -29.11
N THR A 270 -15.60 -17.72 -28.20
CA THR A 270 -15.06 -16.43 -27.78
C THR A 270 -14.70 -16.51 -26.31
N ILE A 271 -13.44 -16.25 -25.99
CA ILE A 271 -12.97 -16.14 -24.60
C ILE A 271 -12.92 -14.65 -24.25
N ILE A 272 -13.73 -14.26 -23.27
CA ILE A 272 -13.83 -12.90 -22.77
C ILE A 272 -13.07 -12.86 -21.44
N SER A 273 -12.02 -12.04 -21.38
CA SER A 273 -11.17 -11.91 -20.19
C SER A 273 -11.23 -10.50 -19.63
N SER A 274 -10.95 -10.35 -18.34
CA SER A 274 -10.75 -9.06 -17.66
C SER A 274 -9.37 -8.44 -17.96
N LEU A 275 -8.50 -9.14 -18.71
CA LEU A 275 -7.14 -8.74 -19.01
C LEU A 275 -7.06 -7.99 -20.34
N ASN A 276 -6.50 -6.78 -20.32
CA ASN A 276 -6.15 -6.04 -21.54
C ASN A 276 -4.98 -6.73 -22.27
N PRO A 277 -5.06 -6.96 -23.59
CA PRO A 277 -3.88 -7.13 -24.41
C PRO A 277 -3.61 -5.83 -25.18
N THR A 278 -2.53 -5.13 -24.82
CA THR A 278 -1.83 -4.27 -25.79
C THR A 278 -1.00 -5.18 -26.68
N ASN A 279 -1.56 -5.63 -27.79
CA ASN A 279 -0.90 -5.72 -29.10
C ASN A 279 -1.84 -6.33 -30.14
N ASN A 280 -2.05 -5.57 -31.22
CA ASN A 280 -2.69 -6.03 -32.44
C ASN A 280 -1.82 -7.12 -33.09
N ASN A 281 -2.39 -8.31 -33.32
CA ASN A 281 -2.33 -9.06 -34.59
C ASN A 281 -2.69 -10.56 -34.51
N ASP A 282 -3.59 -11.00 -33.64
CA ASP A 282 -4.19 -12.33 -33.79
C ASP A 282 -5.71 -12.28 -33.61
N ASN A 283 -6.43 -13.01 -34.48
CA ASN A 283 -7.89 -13.02 -34.65
C ASN A 283 -8.69 -13.59 -33.45
N THR A 284 -8.17 -13.47 -32.23
CA THR A 284 -8.91 -13.74 -30.99
C THR A 284 -9.47 -12.42 -30.47
N VAL A 285 -10.76 -12.20 -30.68
CA VAL A 285 -11.48 -11.01 -30.22
C VAL A 285 -11.59 -11.07 -28.69
N PHE A 286 -10.61 -10.48 -28.00
CA PHE A 286 -10.67 -10.23 -26.57
C PHE A 286 -11.55 -9.00 -26.31
N GLN A 287 -12.78 -9.21 -25.81
CA GLN A 287 -13.62 -8.12 -25.32
C GLN A 287 -13.49 -7.96 -23.81
N ARG A 288 -13.62 -6.71 -23.35
CA ARG A 288 -13.57 -6.29 -21.96
C ARG A 288 -14.92 -6.54 -21.30
N VAL A 289 -14.94 -7.32 -20.21
CA VAL A 289 -16.12 -7.38 -19.33
C VAL A 289 -16.25 -6.03 -18.62
N GLN A 290 -17.23 -5.21 -19.01
CA GLN A 290 -17.71 -4.12 -18.18
C GLN A 290 -18.67 -4.73 -17.15
N ASN A 291 -18.35 -4.55 -15.86
CA ASN A 291 -19.17 -4.97 -14.74
C ASN A 291 -20.64 -4.59 -14.96
N ARG A 292 -21.53 -5.59 -14.91
CA ARG A 292 -22.95 -5.38 -14.61
C ARG A 292 -23.15 -5.25 -13.11
#